data_AF-A0A2A4WH85-F1
#
_entry.id   AF-A0A2A4WH85-F1
#
_cell.length_a   1.000
_cell.length_b   1.000
_cell.length_c   1.000
_cell.angle_alpha   90.00
_cell.angle_beta   90.00
_cell.angle_gamma   90.00
#
_symmetry.space_group_name_H-M   'P 1'
#
loop_
_entity.id
_entity.type
_entity.pdbx_description
1 polymer ?
#
loop_
_entity_poly.entity_id
_entity_poly.type
_entity_poly.pdbx_seq_one_letter_code
_entity_poly.pdbx_strand_id
1 'polypeptide(L)' 'MSERTISLADKKEIIIDFLTKCNTYSDQMLKKYGAQLEDISDEELLEVNQKIYDWKCYKVFNEYALGELEGAELDDWF' A
#
# COMPACT_ATOMS: atom_id res chain seq x y z
N MET A 1 30.27 -10.28 16.24
CA MET A 1 29.17 -9.96 15.31
C MET A 1 29.18 -8.45 15.17
N SER A 2 29.76 -7.87 14.11
CA SER A 2 29.71 -6.41 13.95
C SER A 2 28.27 -6.04 13.61
N GLU A 3 27.66 -5.15 14.39
CA GLU A 3 26.42 -4.49 14.01
C GLU A 3 26.67 -3.80 12.67
N ARG A 4 26.02 -4.28 11.60
CA ARG A 4 26.02 -3.56 10.33
C ARG A 4 25.07 -2.39 10.51
N THR A 5 25.62 -1.19 10.64
CA THR A 5 24.83 0.05 10.61
C THR A 5 24.29 0.20 9.20
N ILE A 6 23.02 -0.13 9.00
CA ILE A 6 22.31 0.09 7.73
C ILE A 6 22.23 1.60 7.52
N SER A 7 22.61 2.09 6.33
CA SER A 7 22.56 3.53 6.05
C SER A 7 21.10 4.02 5.98
N LEU A 8 20.88 5.33 6.16
CA LEU A 8 19.56 5.93 5.98
C LEU A 8 18.99 5.62 4.58
N ALA A 9 19.84 5.69 3.55
CA ALA A 9 19.47 5.38 2.17
C ALA A 9 18.99 3.93 2.02
N ASP A 10 19.74 2.97 2.57
CA ASP A 10 19.35 1.55 2.52
C ASP A 10 18.05 1.29 3.30
N LYS A 11 17.84 1.95 4.45
CA LYS A 11 16.59 1.85 5.21
C LYS A 11 15.40 2.34 4.38
N LYS A 12 15.53 3.51 3.75
CA LYS A 12 14.50 4.06 2.86
C LYS A 12 14.19 3.14 1.70
N GLU A 13 15.21 2.62 1.02
CA GLU A 13 15.04 1.71 -0.12
C GLU A 13 14.23 0.47 0.27
N ILE A 14 14.52 -0.13 1.43
CA ILE A 14 13.76 -1.28 1.95
C ILE A 14 12.28 -0.94 2.15
N ILE A 15 11.98 0.23 2.71
CA ILE A 15 10.59 0.65 2.96
C ILE A 15 9.87 1.01 1.65
N ILE A 16 10.53 1.69 0.72
CA ILE A 16 10.01 1.99 -0.61
C ILE A 16 9.64 0.70 -1.35
N ASP A 17 10.53 -0.30 -1.33
CA ASP A 17 10.29 -1.63 -1.90
C ASP A 17 9.08 -2.33 -1.26
N PHE A 18 8.95 -2.22 0.07
CA PHE A 18 7.84 -2.79 0.80
C PHE A 18 6.50 -2.11 0.43
N LEU A 19 6.43 -0.78 0.45
CA LEU A 19 5.23 -0.04 0.10
C LEU A 19 4.82 -0.25 -1.37
N THR A 20 5.79 -0.39 -2.28
CA THR A 20 5.53 -0.74 -3.68
C THR A 20 4.88 -2.11 -3.82
N LYS A 21 5.34 -3.11 -3.04
CA LYS A 21 4.70 -4.44 -2.97
C LYS A 21 3.29 -4.35 -2.37
N CYS A 22 3.08 -3.53 -1.35
CA CYS A 22 1.75 -3.27 -0.79
C CYS A 22 0.78 -2.67 -1.83
N ASN A 23 1.26 -1.73 -2.66
CA ASN A 23 0.45 -1.16 -3.74
C ASN A 23 0.11 -2.20 -4.82
N THR A 24 1.07 -3.03 -5.18
CA THR A 24 0.85 -4.16 -6.11
C THR A 24 -0.20 -5.12 -5.56
N TYR A 25 -0.13 -5.44 -4.27
CA TYR A 25 -1.12 -6.29 -3.60
C TYR A 25 -2.51 -5.63 -3.56
N SER A 26 -2.56 -4.33 -3.30
CA SER A 26 -3.80 -3.55 -3.32
C SER A 26 -4.47 -3.61 -4.69
N ASP A 27 -3.70 -3.49 -5.79
CA ASP A 27 -4.21 -3.62 -7.15
C ASP A 27 -4.78 -5.01 -7.44
N GLN A 28 -4.15 -6.07 -6.94
CA GLN A 28 -4.67 -7.43 -7.04
C GLN A 28 -6.01 -7.58 -6.29
N MET A 29 -6.11 -7.01 -5.10
CA MET A 29 -7.33 -7.04 -4.31
C MET A 29 -8.46 -6.23 -4.96
N LEU A 30 -8.16 -5.04 -5.48
CA LEU A 30 -9.12 -4.23 -6.23
C LEU A 30 -9.63 -4.96 -7.47
N LYS A 31 -8.75 -5.64 -8.21
CA LYS A 31 -9.16 -6.48 -9.34
C LYS A 31 -10.06 -7.63 -8.90
N LYS A 32 -9.72 -8.30 -7.79
CA LYS A 32 -10.53 -9.40 -7.23
C LYS A 32 -11.93 -8.93 -6.87
N TYR A 33 -12.06 -7.84 -6.12
CA TYR A 33 -13.37 -7.31 -5.72
C TYR A 33 -14.14 -6.68 -6.88
N GLY A 34 -13.44 -6.05 -7.83
CA GLY A 34 -14.05 -5.56 -9.06
C GLY A 34 -14.69 -6.68 -9.87
N ALA A 35 -14.03 -7.84 -9.98
CA ALA A 35 -14.62 -9.02 -10.63
C ALA A 35 -15.80 -9.61 -9.85
N GLN A 36 -15.84 -9.47 -8.52
CA GLN A 36 -16.98 -9.91 -7.72
C GLN A 36 -18.23 -9.06 -7.97
N LEU A 37 -18.10 -7.79 -8.35
CA LEU A 37 -19.26 -6.95 -8.65
C LEU A 37 -20.14 -7.47 -9.80
N GLU A 38 -19.60 -8.36 -10.66
CA GLU A 38 -20.33 -8.91 -11.80
C GLU A 38 -21.32 -10.04 -11.43
N ASP A 39 -21.19 -10.65 -10.24
CA ASP A 39 -21.92 -11.87 -9.84
C ASP A 39 -22.33 -11.87 -8.35
N ILE A 40 -22.77 -10.72 -7.83
CA ILE A 40 -23.19 -10.58 -6.43
C ILE A 40 -24.63 -10.11 -6.29
N SER A 41 -25.23 -10.44 -5.15
CA SER A 41 -26.56 -9.95 -4.77
C SER A 41 -26.53 -8.48 -4.31
N ASP A 42 -27.70 -7.83 -4.30
CA ASP A 42 -27.85 -6.46 -3.78
C ASP A 42 -27.44 -6.36 -2.29
N GLU A 43 -27.57 -7.45 -1.54
CA GLU A 43 -27.22 -7.51 -0.12
C GLU A 43 -25.70 -7.50 0.10
N GLU A 44 -24.94 -8.12 -0.82
CA GLU A 44 -23.47 -8.17 -0.79
C GLU A 44 -22.82 -6.94 -1.44
N LEU A 45 -23.57 -6.22 -2.28
CA LEU A 45 -23.08 -5.06 -3.04
C LEU A 45 -22.49 -3.97 -2.14
N LEU A 46 -23.14 -3.69 -1.00
CA LEU A 46 -22.65 -2.68 -0.06
C LEU A 46 -21.30 -3.10 0.55
N GLU A 47 -21.17 -4.36 0.95
CA GLU A 47 -19.96 -4.89 1.58
C GLU A 47 -18.78 -4.91 0.59
N VAL A 48 -19.01 -5.35 -0.65
CA VAL A 48 -17.97 -5.39 -1.68
C VAL A 48 -17.51 -3.98 -2.05
N ASN A 49 -18.43 -3.02 -2.17
CA ASN A 49 -18.07 -1.62 -2.43
C ASN A 49 -17.28 -1.01 -1.28
N GLN A 50 -17.61 -1.33 -0.02
CA GLN A 50 -16.82 -0.88 1.13
C GLN A 50 -15.38 -1.42 1.06
N LYS A 51 -15.21 -2.72 0.77
CA LYS A 51 -13.88 -3.31 0.59
C LYS A 51 -13.08 -2.61 -0.51
N ILE A 52 -13.72 -2.33 -1.66
CA ILE A 52 -13.07 -1.60 -2.76
C ILE A 52 -12.62 -0.20 -2.30
N TYR A 53 -13.47 0.51 -1.55
CA TYR A 53 -13.13 1.82 -1.00
C TYR A 53 -11.93 1.74 -0.05
N ASP A 54 -11.93 0.79 0.89
CA ASP A 54 -10.86 0.61 1.87
C ASP A 54 -9.51 0.34 1.19
N TRP A 55 -9.49 -0.53 0.17
CA TRP A 55 -8.27 -0.82 -0.60
C TRP A 55 -7.78 0.38 -1.42
N LYS A 56 -8.68 1.23 -1.93
CA LYS A 56 -8.29 2.48 -2.58
C LYS A 56 -7.66 3.45 -1.58
N CYS A 57 -8.27 3.63 -0.41
CA CYS A 57 -7.73 4.49 0.64
C CYS A 57 -6.34 4.02 1.10
N TYR A 58 -6.17 2.72 1.31
CA TYR A 58 -4.88 2.13 1.68
C TYR A 58 -3.80 2.40 0.62
N LYS A 59 -4.14 2.21 -0.67
CA LYS A 59 -3.21 2.50 -1.77
C LYS A 59 -2.82 3.98 -1.84
N VAL A 60 -3.80 4.88 -1.77
CA VAL A 60 -3.56 6.34 -1.80
C VAL A 60 -2.65 6.78 -0.65
N PHE A 61 -2.86 6.23 0.55
CA PHE A 61 -1.99 6.52 1.69
C PHE A 61 -0.55 6.07 1.43
N ASN A 62 -0.34 4.86 0.92
CA ASN A 62 1.00 4.36 0.60
C ASN A 62 1.68 5.19 -0.51
N GLU A 63 0.93 5.61 -1.55
CA GLU A 63 1.44 6.48 -2.61
C GLU A 63 1.90 7.83 -2.06
N TYR A 64 1.17 8.39 -1.10
CA TYR A 64 1.55 9.62 -0.42
C TYR A 64 2.83 9.43 0.41
N ALA A 65 2.90 8.35 1.21
CA ALA A 65 4.08 8.02 2.01
C ALA A 65 5.33 7.73 1.15
N LEU A 66 5.16 7.10 -0.02
CA LEU A 66 6.24 6.91 -0.98
C LEU A 66 6.83 8.24 -1.44
N GLY A 67 5.99 9.22 -1.75
CA GLY A 67 6.44 10.57 -2.11
C GLY A 67 7.22 11.26 -0.98
N GLU A 68 6.79 11.10 0.27
CA GLU A 68 7.50 11.64 1.44
C GLU A 68 8.83 10.92 1.74
N LEU A 69 8.94 9.62 1.42
CA LEU A 69 10.18 8.84 1.55
C LEU A 69 11.21 9.19 0.47
N GLU A 70 10.76 9.42 -0.77
CA GLU A 70 11.60 9.93 -1.86
C GLU A 70 12.11 11.36 -1.57
N GLY A 71 11.33 12.13 -0.83
CA GLY A 71 11.72 13.40 -0.22
C GLY A 71 12.58 13.24 1.04
N ALA A 72 12.46 14.20 1.95
CA ALA A 72 13.18 14.20 3.23
C ALA A 72 12.22 14.25 4.45
N GLU A 73 10.92 14.34 4.20
CA GLU A 73 9.87 14.52 5.19
C GLU A 73 9.81 13.40 6.24
N LEU A 74 10.25 12.18 5.88
CA LEU A 74 10.25 11.00 6.77
C LEU A 74 11.65 10.59 7.24
N ASP A 75 12.68 11.43 7.05
CA ASP A 75 14.07 11.10 7.43
C ASP A 75 14.22 10.90 8.94
N ASP A 76 13.49 11.69 9.74
CA ASP A 76 13.54 11.65 11.21
C ASP A 76 12.95 10.35 11.81
N TRP A 77 12.41 9.45 10.98
CA TRP A 77 11.86 8.17 11.42
C TRP A 77 12.91 7.04 11.48
N PHE A 78 14.15 7.29 11.04
CA PHE A 78 15.18 6.27 10.81
C PHE A 78 16.49 6.51 11.57
#